data_AF-A0A3D2R545-F1
#
_entry.id   AF-A0A3D2R545-F1
#
_cell.length_a   1.000
_cell.length_b   1.000
_cell.length_c   1.000
_cell.angle_alpha   90.00
_cell.angle_beta   90.00
_cell.angle_gamma   90.00
#
_symmetry.space_group_name_H-M   'P 1'
#
loop_
_entity.id
_entity.type
_entity.pdbx_description
1 polymer ?
#
loop_
_entity_poly.entity_id
_entity_poly.type
_entity_poly.pdbx_seq_one_letter_code
_entity_poly.pdbx_strand_id
1 'polypeptide(L)' 'MHEKVAQRIKQLRLKNGLSQEGLSHLAELDRKYIGIIEKGHTNVSIQVLSQICEALDISLSEFFRGF' A
#
# COMPACT_ATOMS: atom_id res chain seq x y z
N MET A 1 3.92 14.58 4.51
CA MET A 1 2.93 14.16 3.49
C MET A 1 2.87 12.65 3.30
N HIS A 2 3.96 11.91 3.52
CA HIS A 2 4.03 10.44 3.31
C HIS A 2 3.31 9.59 4.37
N GLU A 3 3.13 10.10 5.59
CA GLU A 3 2.58 9.30 6.69
C GLU A 3 1.12 8.89 6.48
N LYS A 4 0.27 9.79 5.94
CA LYS A 4 -1.14 9.46 5.65
C LYS A 4 -1.27 8.36 4.58
N VAL A 5 -0.44 8.41 3.53
CA VAL A 5 -0.41 7.39 2.47
C VAL A 5 0.06 6.05 3.05
N ALA A 6 1.15 6.04 3.82
CA ALA A 6 1.67 4.86 4.49
C ALA A 6 0.64 4.22 5.42
N GLN A 7 -0.02 5.03 6.25
CA GLN A 7 -1.07 4.57 7.16
C GLN A 7 -2.30 4.04 6.39
N ARG A 8 -2.72 4.71 5.30
CA ARG A 8 -3.82 4.27 4.45
C ARG A 8 -3.53 2.90 3.82
N ILE A 9 -2.32 2.68 3.29
CA ILE A 9 -1.89 1.38 2.76
C ILE A 9 -2.00 0.30 3.83
N LYS A 10 -1.44 0.58 5.02
CA LYS A 10 -1.49 -0.35 6.16
C LYS A 10 -2.93 -0.67 6.59
N GLN A 11 -3.79 0.33 6.69
CA GLN A 11 -5.20 0.16 7.04
C GLN A 11 -5.94 -0.72 6.03
N LEU A 12 -5.77 -0.45 4.73
CA LEU A 12 -6.40 -1.22 3.67
C LEU A 12 -5.88 -2.66 3.63
N ARG A 13 -4.58 -2.86 3.83
CA ARG A 13 -3.97 -4.19 3.94
C ARG A 13 -4.60 -4.99 5.08
N LEU A 14 -4.68 -4.39 6.26
CA LEU A 14 -5.27 -5.04 7.44
C LEU A 14 -6.77 -5.31 7.25
N LYS A 15 -7.50 -4.40 6.61
CA LYS A 15 -8.93 -4.60 6.26
C LYS A 15 -9.13 -5.79 5.33
N ASN A 16 -8.18 -6.05 4.43
CA ASN A 16 -8.17 -7.22 3.56
C ASN A 16 -7.62 -8.50 4.22
N GLY A 17 -7.30 -8.47 5.52
CA GLY A 17 -6.77 -9.64 6.24
C GLY A 17 -5.36 -10.06 5.79
N LEU A 18 -4.64 -9.19 5.07
CA LEU A 18 -3.34 -9.52 4.50
C LEU A 18 -2.20 -9.22 5.48
N SER A 19 -1.20 -10.11 5.53
CA SER A 19 0.10 -9.80 6.11
C SER A 19 0.93 -8.93 5.15
N GLN A 20 2.04 -8.35 5.61
CA GLN A 20 2.95 -7.64 4.70
C GLN A 20 3.50 -8.57 3.60
N GLU A 21 3.68 -9.85 3.92
CA GLU A 21 4.09 -10.89 2.96
C GLU A 21 2.98 -11.23 1.97
N GLY A 22 1.73 -11.26 2.43
CA GLY A 22 0.57 -11.45 1.56
C GLY A 22 0.42 -10.31 0.56
N LEU A 23 0.51 -9.05 1.03
CA LEU A 23 0.47 -7.90 0.12
C LEU A 23 1.67 -7.88 -0.82
N SER A 24 2.87 -8.21 -0.34
CA SER A 24 4.07 -8.22 -1.18
C SER A 24 3.95 -9.23 -2.31
N HIS A 25 3.40 -10.42 -2.01
CA HIS A 25 3.16 -11.45 -3.02
C HIS A 25 2.11 -11.02 -4.05
N LEU A 26 1.00 -10.41 -3.61
CA LEU A 26 -0.06 -9.94 -4.51
C LEU A 26 0.34 -8.74 -5.37
N ALA A 27 1.16 -7.83 -4.82
CA ALA A 27 1.61 -6.63 -5.51
C ALA A 27 2.89 -6.86 -6.33
N GLU A 28 3.47 -8.07 -6.29
CA GLU A 28 4.78 -8.40 -6.88
C GLU A 28 5.91 -7.45 -6.42
N LEU A 29 5.90 -7.12 -5.12
CA LEU A 29 6.89 -6.24 -4.49
C LEU A 29 7.71 -6.99 -3.45
N ASP A 30 8.91 -6.47 -3.13
CA ASP A 30 9.70 -7.01 -2.02
C ASP A 30 8.99 -6.74 -0.68
N ARG A 31 8.89 -7.77 0.18
CA ARG A 31 8.28 -7.64 1.52
C ARG A 31 8.91 -6.54 2.36
N LYS A 32 10.24 -6.37 2.30
CA LYS A 32 10.96 -5.29 2.98
C LYS A 32 10.53 -3.93 2.44
N TYR A 33 10.30 -3.83 1.12
CA TYR A 33 9.82 -2.60 0.51
C TYR A 33 8.43 -2.23 1.02
N ILE A 34 7.48 -3.19 1.08
CA ILE A 34 6.17 -2.98 1.74
C ILE A 34 6.35 -2.47 3.18
N GLY A 35 7.26 -3.08 3.96
CA GLY A 35 7.54 -2.65 5.32
C GLY A 35 8.11 -1.23 5.43
N ILE A 36 8.96 -0.80 4.50
CA ILE A 36 9.51 0.56 4.43
C ILE A 36 8.41 1.56 4.06
N ILE A 37 7.54 1.20 3.10
CA ILE A 37 6.39 2.00 2.66
C ILE A 37 5.44 2.26 3.83
N GLU A 38 5.04 1.22 4.56
CA GLU A 38 4.09 1.36 5.67
C GLU A 38 4.64 2.14 6.87
N LYS A 39 5.97 2.27 6.98
CA LYS A 39 6.62 3.13 7.98
C LYS A 39 6.78 4.58 7.51
N GLY A 40 6.46 4.89 6.25
CA GLY A 40 6.62 6.22 5.68
C GLY A 40 8.07 6.63 5.45
N HIS A 41 9.00 5.67 5.38
CA HIS A 41 10.43 5.92 5.22
C HIS A 41 10.88 6.03 3.75
N THR A 42 9.95 6.02 2.79
CA THR A 42 10.26 6.16 1.37
C THR A 42 9.14 6.85 0.61
N ASN A 43 9.49 7.42 -0.54
CA ASN A 43 8.52 7.95 -1.49
C ASN A 43 8.02 6.81 -2.39
N VAL A 44 6.72 6.54 -2.31
CA VAL A 44 6.04 5.61 -3.20
C VAL A 44 5.75 6.31 -4.52
N SER A 45 6.21 5.73 -5.64
CA SER A 45 5.83 6.22 -6.96
C SER A 45 4.35 5.92 -7.24
N ILE A 46 3.72 6.67 -8.13
CA ILE A 46 2.32 6.41 -8.52
C ILE A 46 2.17 4.99 -9.10
N GLN A 47 3.17 4.49 -9.81
CA GLN A 47 3.18 3.13 -10.35
C GLN A 47 3.11 2.08 -9.23
N VAL A 48 4.00 2.17 -8.23
CA VAL A 48 4.00 1.26 -7.07
C VAL A 48 2.70 1.38 -6.29
N LEU A 49 2.17 2.60 -6.13
CA LEU A 49 0.89 2.79 -5.47
C LEU A 49 -0.26 2.14 -6.25
N SER A 50 -0.26 2.22 -7.59
CA SER A 50 -1.24 1.53 -8.44
C SER A 50 -1.18 0.03 -8.24
N GLN A 51 0.02 -0.56 -8.27
CA GLN A 51 0.22 -1.99 -8.03
C GLN A 51 -0.32 -2.43 -6.66
N ILE A 52 -0.05 -1.63 -5.62
CA ILE A 52 -0.60 -1.88 -4.27
C ILE A 52 -2.13 -1.77 -4.26
N CYS A 53 -2.71 -0.79 -4.96
CA CYS A 53 -4.16 -0.62 -5.04
C CYS A 53 -4.82 -1.80 -5.77
N GLU A 54 -4.25 -2.23 -6.89
CA GLU A 54 -4.67 -3.42 -7.65
C GLU A 54 -4.60 -4.68 -6.78
N ALA A 55 -3.52 -4.88 -6.03
CA ALA A 55 -3.36 -5.99 -5.09
C ALA A 55 -4.36 -5.96 -3.91
N LEU A 56 -4.93 -4.79 -3.61
CA LEU A 56 -5.94 -4.58 -2.58
C LEU A 56 -7.37 -4.52 -3.14
N ASP A 57 -7.54 -4.81 -4.44
CA ASP A 57 -8.81 -4.76 -5.17
C ASP A 57 -9.54 -3.42 -5.05
N ILE A 58 -8.79 -2.32 -5.18
CA ILE A 58 -9.32 -0.95 -5.19
C ILE A 58 -8.66 -0.11 -6.27
N SER A 59 -9.34 0.96 -6.71
CA SER A 59 -8.74 1.97 -7.58
C SER A 59 -7.93 3.02 -6.80
N LEU A 60 -7.01 3.72 -7.51
CA LEU A 60 -6.31 4.88 -6.96
C LEU A 60 -7.27 5.98 -6.48
N SER A 61 -8.41 6.18 -7.16
CA SER A 61 -9.40 7.19 -6.75
C SER A 61 -10.08 6.81 -5.43
N GLU A 62 -10.35 5.52 -5.21
CA GLU A 62 -10.85 5.00 -3.92
C GLU A 62 -9.81 5.11 -2.82
N PHE A 63 -8.53 4.85 -3.15
CA PHE A 63 -7.43 5.03 -2.23
C PHE A 63 -7.41 6.45 -1.67
N PHE A 64 -7.53 7.47 -2.53
CA PHE A 64 -7.53 8.90 -2.15
C PHE A 64 -8.91 9.46 -1.75
N ARG A 65 -9.97 8.66 -1.75
CA ARG A 65 -11.30 9.15 -1.37
C ARG A 65 -11.31 9.65 0.08
N GLY A 66 -11.59 10.94 0.26
CA GLY A 66 -11.67 11.62 1.56
C GLY A 66 -10.33 12.06 2.15
N PHE A 67 -9.28 12.17 1.33
CA PHE A 67 -7.98 12.74 1.73
C PHE A 67 -7.99 14.26 1.88
#